data_AF-A0AAQ3CMF7-F1
#
_entry.id   AF-A0AAQ3CMF7-F1
#
_cell.length_a   1.000
_cell.length_b   1.000
_cell.length_c   1.000
_cell.angle_alpha   90.00
_cell.angle_beta   90.00
_cell.angle_gamma   90.00
#
_symmetry.space_group_name_H-M   'P 1'
#
loop_
_entity.id
_entity.type
_entity.pdbx_description
1 polymer ?
#
loop_
_entity_poly.entity_id
_entity_poly.type
_entity_poly.pdbx_seq_one_letter_code
_entity_poly.pdbx_strand_id
1 'polypeptide(L)'
;MSKRRTLSAIIMTLFLLFSCGGQLQAEKLAAENKNNFLDSLVKIGQGFQEIFGIFGNAIGDALGLTAVKSGDKRNKVGEHFKKIGNGLTETNNKLKELAGQMSEAKNADESTIKVVEDAIKGANEVFEKLVDAITKLAGVTNDSATDIGDTASAGAAVAADKNSVDTVIAEVKKILDAAEKSGVKVEKGNAGSPVAASNSTDATAVLAANAAAGANAGPKLADEVSKADPWAMIDKIKDSKTTAGNLSQNNHYDAGTLAVGTPNHANGAGAATNADLAAAVALKAMTTSGKLSATANEVVGVKAAGVSAVNKVLGVFDLIIRKTVARNLDKIREAVKEIQYSETTGTNTQDIQSTATK
;
A
#
# COMPACT_ATOMS: atom_id res chain seq x y z
N MET A 1 58.34 34.72 -64.91
CA MET A 1 57.72 35.46 -63.79
C MET A 1 56.36 34.84 -63.49
N SER A 2 56.14 34.50 -62.21
CA SER A 2 54.85 34.43 -61.50
C SER A 2 53.67 33.68 -62.16
N LYS A 3 53.46 32.39 -61.83
CA LYS A 3 52.11 31.78 -61.84
C LYS A 3 51.91 30.45 -61.10
N ARG A 4 52.93 29.88 -60.43
CA ARG A 4 52.77 28.61 -59.68
C ARG A 4 52.49 28.75 -58.18
N ARG A 5 52.58 29.96 -57.60
CA ARG A 5 52.35 30.19 -56.15
C ARG A 5 50.88 30.40 -55.76
N THR A 6 49.98 30.68 -56.71
CA THR A 6 48.55 30.95 -56.41
C THR A 6 47.71 29.69 -56.24
N LEU A 7 48.04 28.58 -56.91
CA LEU A 7 47.24 27.35 -56.82
C LEU A 7 47.42 26.62 -55.46
N SER A 8 48.65 26.61 -54.94
CA SER A 8 48.95 25.97 -53.64
C SER A 8 48.36 26.74 -52.45
N ALA A 9 48.28 28.07 -52.54
CA ALA A 9 47.66 28.90 -51.51
C ALA A 9 46.13 28.74 -51.50
N ILE A 10 45.48 28.67 -52.67
CA ILE A 10 44.03 28.48 -52.78
C ILE A 10 43.58 27.10 -52.24
N ILE A 11 44.37 26.04 -52.47
CA ILE A 11 44.06 24.70 -51.96
C ILE A 11 44.22 24.61 -50.43
N MET A 12 45.22 25.29 -49.84
CA MET A 12 45.40 25.34 -48.38
C MET A 12 44.30 26.16 -47.67
N THR A 13 43.86 27.27 -48.26
CA THR A 13 42.73 28.06 -47.70
C THR A 13 41.40 27.33 -47.84
N LEU A 14 41.21 26.55 -48.91
CA LEU A 14 40.01 25.73 -49.10
C LEU A 14 39.96 24.56 -48.09
N PHE A 15 41.10 23.90 -47.80
CA PHE A 15 41.20 22.85 -46.78
C PHE A 15 40.94 23.37 -45.35
N LEU A 16 41.38 24.60 -45.03
CA LEU A 16 41.12 25.25 -43.73
C LEU A 16 39.65 25.66 -43.55
N LEU A 17 38.94 26.02 -44.63
CA LEU A 17 37.51 26.33 -44.60
C LEU A 17 36.64 25.06 -44.48
N PHE A 18 37.05 23.93 -45.07
CA PHE A 18 36.37 22.65 -44.90
C PHE A 18 36.64 21.98 -43.54
N SER A 19 37.79 22.20 -42.90
CA SER A 19 38.06 21.63 -41.56
C SER A 19 37.25 22.31 -40.45
N CYS A 20 36.95 23.60 -40.58
CA CYS A 20 36.15 24.34 -39.59
C CYS A 20 34.64 24.02 -39.71
N GLY A 21 34.15 23.70 -40.91
CA GLY A 21 32.73 23.35 -41.14
C GLY A 21 32.31 21.99 -40.56
N GLY A 22 33.20 21.00 -40.60
CA GLY A 22 32.95 19.68 -40.01
C GLY A 22 32.97 19.68 -38.48
N GLN A 23 33.90 20.44 -37.86
CA GLN A 23 33.97 20.59 -36.41
C GLN A 23 32.75 21.32 -35.85
N LEU A 24 32.30 22.38 -36.52
CA LEU A 24 31.14 23.17 -36.10
C LEU A 24 29.82 22.40 -36.24
N GLN A 25 29.72 21.49 -37.23
CA GLN A 25 28.59 20.55 -37.34
C GLN A 25 28.62 19.46 -36.25
N ALA A 26 29.80 18.92 -35.92
CA ALA A 26 29.94 17.93 -34.85
C ALA A 26 29.61 18.53 -33.47
N GLU A 27 30.08 19.75 -33.19
CA GLU A 27 29.74 20.48 -31.96
C GLU A 27 28.23 20.79 -31.88
N LYS A 28 27.60 21.18 -32.99
CA LYS A 28 26.15 21.40 -33.07
C LYS A 28 25.36 20.12 -32.79
N LEU A 29 25.77 18.99 -33.39
CA LEU A 29 25.11 17.70 -33.19
C LEU A 29 25.27 17.19 -31.75
N ALA A 30 26.45 17.32 -31.16
CA ALA A 30 26.69 16.97 -29.76
C ALA A 30 25.85 17.84 -28.80
N ALA A 31 25.72 19.14 -29.08
CA ALA A 31 24.85 20.03 -28.31
C ALA A 31 23.37 19.63 -28.44
N GLU A 32 22.91 19.30 -29.64
CA GLU A 32 21.54 18.83 -29.89
C GLU A 32 21.26 17.50 -29.17
N ASN A 33 22.21 16.55 -29.18
CA ASN A 33 22.08 15.28 -28.48
C ASN A 33 21.98 15.44 -26.96
N LYS A 34 22.81 16.31 -26.38
CA LYS A 34 22.72 16.67 -24.95
C LYS A 34 21.41 17.35 -24.61
N ASN A 35 20.93 18.26 -25.44
CA ASN A 35 19.63 18.91 -25.22
C ASN A 35 18.48 17.90 -25.27
N ASN A 36 18.51 16.97 -26.22
CA ASN A 36 17.52 15.89 -26.33
C ASN A 36 17.53 14.99 -25.08
N PHE A 37 18.71 14.65 -24.56
CA PHE A 37 18.85 13.89 -23.32
C PHE A 37 18.25 14.64 -22.11
N LEU A 38 18.58 15.91 -21.95
CA LEU A 38 18.03 16.75 -20.88
C LEU A 38 16.50 16.88 -20.98
N ASP A 39 15.95 17.03 -22.20
CA ASP A 39 14.51 17.04 -22.44
C ASP A 39 13.84 15.71 -22.03
N SER A 40 14.48 14.57 -22.33
CA SER A 40 14.01 13.26 -21.85
C SER A 40 14.00 13.18 -20.32
N LEU A 41 15.03 13.66 -19.64
CA LEU A 41 15.07 13.69 -18.17
C LEU A 41 13.99 14.61 -17.58
N VAL A 42 13.69 15.74 -18.21
CA VAL A 42 12.61 16.65 -17.78
C VAL A 42 11.25 15.97 -17.89
N LYS A 43 10.96 15.29 -19.01
CA LYS A 43 9.72 14.52 -19.20
C LYS A 43 9.56 13.41 -18.18
N ILE A 44 10.63 12.65 -17.93
CA ILE A 44 10.66 11.65 -16.86
C ILE A 44 10.33 12.29 -15.50
N GLY A 45 10.97 13.41 -15.18
CA GLY A 45 10.73 14.16 -13.95
C GLY A 45 9.27 14.61 -13.79
N GLN A 46 8.64 15.09 -14.88
CA GLN A 46 7.21 15.43 -14.90
C GLN A 46 6.33 14.20 -14.65
N GLY A 47 6.63 13.07 -15.28
CA GLY A 47 5.91 11.82 -15.04
C GLY A 47 5.96 11.37 -13.58
N PHE A 48 7.10 11.50 -12.89
CA PHE A 48 7.17 11.25 -11.45
C PHE A 48 6.30 12.21 -10.63
N GLN A 49 6.30 13.50 -10.96
CA GLN A 49 5.46 14.48 -10.27
C GLN A 49 3.98 14.14 -10.41
N GLU A 50 3.55 13.70 -11.59
CA GLU A 50 2.18 13.22 -11.83
C GLU A 50 1.86 11.99 -10.98
N ILE A 51 2.75 10.98 -10.93
CA ILE A 51 2.58 9.78 -10.11
C ILE A 51 2.42 10.15 -8.62
N PHE A 52 3.28 11.02 -8.09
CA PHE A 52 3.18 11.48 -6.70
C PHE A 52 1.90 12.27 -6.44
N GLY A 53 1.47 13.10 -7.40
CA GLY A 53 0.22 13.84 -7.32
C GLY A 53 -1.01 12.92 -7.29
N ILE A 54 -1.05 11.91 -8.17
CA ILE A 54 -2.14 10.92 -8.24
C ILE A 54 -2.21 10.13 -6.94
N PHE A 55 -1.10 9.55 -6.50
CA PHE A 55 -1.08 8.79 -5.25
C PHE A 55 -1.44 9.70 -4.07
N GLY A 56 -0.85 10.89 -4.00
CA GLY A 56 -1.14 11.87 -2.94
C GLY A 56 -2.62 12.24 -2.85
N ASN A 57 -3.28 12.49 -3.99
CA ASN A 57 -4.69 12.88 -4.02
C ASN A 57 -5.63 11.70 -3.79
N ALA A 58 -5.41 10.57 -4.46
CA ALA A 58 -6.28 9.39 -4.38
C ALA A 58 -6.31 8.79 -2.97
N ILE A 59 -5.17 8.86 -2.27
CA ILE A 59 -4.94 8.17 -1.01
C ILE A 59 -4.86 9.14 0.17
N GLY A 60 -4.63 10.44 -0.07
CA GLY A 60 -4.64 11.47 0.99
C GLY A 60 -5.97 11.57 1.73
N ASP A 61 -7.09 11.45 1.02
CA ASP A 61 -8.44 11.47 1.60
C ASP A 61 -8.86 10.12 2.19
N ALA A 62 -8.27 9.02 1.69
CA ALA A 62 -8.57 7.68 2.17
C ALA A 62 -7.83 7.40 3.49
N LEU A 63 -6.51 7.61 3.54
CA LEU A 63 -5.65 7.29 4.69
C LEU A 63 -5.69 8.36 5.80
N GLY A 64 -6.85 8.97 6.02
CA GLY A 64 -7.07 9.91 7.10
C GLY A 64 -7.01 9.24 8.48
N LEU A 65 -6.98 10.04 9.55
CA LEU A 65 -6.93 9.53 10.93
C LEU A 65 -8.20 8.77 11.34
N THR A 66 -9.26 8.82 10.53
CA THR A 66 -10.56 8.18 10.80
C THR A 66 -11.17 7.72 9.48
N ALA A 67 -11.14 6.42 9.23
CA ALA A 67 -11.74 5.82 8.03
C ALA A 67 -13.26 5.65 8.18
N VAL A 68 -13.75 5.45 9.41
CA VAL A 68 -15.16 5.22 9.71
C VAL A 68 -15.59 5.92 11.00
N LYS A 69 -16.87 6.29 11.11
CA LYS A 69 -17.44 6.97 12.28
C LYS A 69 -18.67 6.24 12.85
N SER A 70 -19.09 6.63 14.05
CA SER A 70 -20.35 6.13 14.62
C SER A 70 -21.53 6.47 13.71
N GLY A 71 -22.41 5.49 13.48
CA GLY A 71 -23.53 5.57 12.55
C GLY A 71 -23.19 5.18 11.10
N ASP A 72 -21.92 4.96 10.78
CA ASP A 72 -21.54 4.38 9.50
C ASP A 72 -21.94 2.91 9.41
N LYS A 73 -22.21 2.48 8.18
CA LYS A 73 -22.44 1.09 7.80
C LYS A 73 -21.12 0.41 7.48
N ARG A 74 -21.07 -0.93 7.60
CA ARG A 74 -19.84 -1.72 7.34
C ARG A 74 -19.24 -1.44 5.98
N ASN A 75 -20.07 -1.21 4.96
CA ASN A 75 -19.63 -0.88 3.61
C ASN A 75 -18.72 0.35 3.53
N LYS A 76 -18.69 1.24 4.53
CA LYS A 76 -17.72 2.35 4.58
C LYS A 76 -16.28 1.85 4.72
N VAL A 77 -16.06 0.72 5.40
CA VAL A 77 -14.76 0.02 5.40
C VAL A 77 -14.44 -0.51 4.00
N GLY A 78 -15.42 -1.10 3.31
CA GLY A 78 -15.24 -1.56 1.94
C GLY A 78 -14.97 -0.42 0.95
N GLU A 79 -15.63 0.72 1.11
CA GLU A 79 -15.38 1.94 0.33
C GLU A 79 -13.98 2.51 0.58
N HIS A 80 -13.52 2.49 1.83
CA HIS A 80 -12.15 2.87 2.20
C HIS A 80 -11.13 2.01 1.44
N PHE A 81 -11.25 0.69 1.51
CA PHE A 81 -10.38 -0.21 0.76
C PHE A 81 -10.45 0.02 -0.76
N LYS A 82 -11.64 0.20 -1.34
CA LYS A 82 -11.79 0.50 -2.78
C LYS A 82 -11.03 1.77 -3.19
N LYS A 83 -11.09 2.84 -2.40
CA LYS A 83 -10.35 4.08 -2.69
C LYS A 83 -8.84 3.83 -2.73
N ILE A 84 -8.30 3.07 -1.77
CA ILE A 84 -6.88 2.72 -1.74
C ILE A 84 -6.51 1.86 -2.95
N GLY A 85 -7.32 0.85 -3.26
CA GLY A 85 -7.11 -0.03 -4.41
C GLY A 85 -7.11 0.73 -5.74
N ASN A 86 -8.02 1.69 -5.92
CA ASN A 86 -8.07 2.56 -7.10
C ASN A 86 -6.82 3.43 -7.19
N GLY A 87 -6.43 4.11 -6.11
CA GLY A 87 -5.23 4.95 -6.09
C GLY A 87 -3.95 4.16 -6.43
N LEU A 88 -3.82 2.93 -5.92
CA LEU A 88 -2.73 2.02 -6.28
C LEU A 88 -2.79 1.60 -7.76
N THR A 89 -3.98 1.33 -8.28
CA THR A 89 -4.17 0.95 -9.69
C THR A 89 -3.80 2.09 -10.64
N GLU A 90 -4.22 3.31 -10.35
CA GLU A 90 -3.86 4.50 -11.13
C GLU A 90 -2.35 4.76 -11.09
N THR A 91 -1.74 4.64 -9.91
CA THR A 91 -0.28 4.74 -9.74
C THR A 91 0.46 3.68 -10.56
N ASN A 92 0.01 2.42 -10.51
CA ASN A 92 0.57 1.31 -11.29
C ASN A 92 0.49 1.57 -12.81
N ASN A 93 -0.64 2.08 -13.29
CA ASN A 93 -0.82 2.41 -14.71
C ASN A 93 0.11 3.54 -15.15
N LYS A 94 0.27 4.60 -14.35
CA LYS A 94 1.21 5.69 -14.68
C LYS A 94 2.67 5.28 -14.62
N LEU A 95 3.02 4.36 -13.74
CA LEU A 95 4.35 3.75 -13.77
C LEU A 95 4.60 2.97 -15.06
N LYS A 96 3.61 2.24 -15.57
CA LYS A 96 3.71 1.54 -16.88
C LYS A 96 3.86 2.53 -18.05
N GLU A 97 3.12 3.65 -18.03
CA GLU A 97 3.27 4.71 -19.02
C GLU A 97 4.66 5.36 -18.96
N LEU A 98 5.15 5.65 -17.75
CA LEU A 98 6.47 6.22 -17.53
C LEU A 98 7.58 5.29 -18.04
N ALA A 99 7.47 3.97 -17.83
CA ALA A 99 8.41 3.00 -18.39
C ALA A 99 8.44 3.10 -19.92
N GLY A 100 7.29 3.21 -20.59
CA GLY A 100 7.24 3.39 -22.04
C GLY A 100 7.90 4.70 -22.51
N GLN A 101 7.69 5.80 -21.79
CA GLN A 101 8.34 7.08 -22.08
C GLN A 101 9.87 7.01 -21.91
N MET A 102 10.35 6.21 -20.96
CA MET A 102 11.78 6.00 -20.72
C MET A 102 12.44 5.19 -21.85
N SER A 103 11.75 4.19 -22.39
CA SER A 103 12.25 3.43 -23.55
C SER A 103 12.41 4.32 -24.80
N GLU A 104 11.71 5.45 -24.87
CA GLU A 104 11.82 6.46 -25.94
C GLU A 104 12.85 7.57 -25.64
N ALA A 105 13.54 7.50 -24.51
CA ALA A 105 14.51 8.53 -24.10
C ALA A 105 15.67 8.62 -25.09
N LYS A 106 15.94 9.84 -25.57
CA LYS A 106 16.98 10.07 -26.58
C LYS A 106 18.34 10.25 -25.93
N ASN A 107 19.37 9.63 -26.52
CA ASN A 107 20.75 9.72 -26.05
C ASN A 107 20.92 9.32 -24.57
N ALA A 108 20.06 8.43 -24.08
CA ALA A 108 20.22 7.78 -22.78
C ALA A 108 20.91 6.42 -22.99
N ASP A 109 21.76 6.03 -22.04
CA ASP A 109 22.38 4.71 -22.03
C ASP A 109 21.33 3.63 -21.78
N GLU A 110 21.15 2.72 -22.74
CA GLU A 110 20.16 1.64 -22.71
C GLU A 110 20.28 0.76 -21.47
N SER A 111 21.51 0.51 -20.98
CA SER A 111 21.73 -0.31 -19.79
C SER A 111 21.20 0.38 -18.52
N THR A 112 21.36 1.70 -18.42
CA THR A 112 20.83 2.49 -17.30
C THR A 112 19.31 2.63 -17.35
N ILE A 113 18.72 2.77 -18.56
CA ILE A 113 17.26 2.78 -18.74
C ILE A 113 16.65 1.45 -18.28
N LYS A 114 17.27 0.33 -18.65
CA LYS A 114 16.80 -1.00 -18.25
C LYS A 114 16.76 -1.19 -16.73
N VAL A 115 17.73 -0.63 -15.99
CA VAL A 115 17.72 -0.66 -14.51
C VAL A 115 16.48 0.04 -13.96
N VAL A 116 16.06 1.16 -14.57
CA VAL A 116 14.84 1.87 -14.19
C VAL A 116 13.59 1.07 -14.53
N GLU A 117 13.52 0.49 -15.74
CA GLU A 117 12.41 -0.36 -16.16
C GLU A 117 12.22 -1.57 -15.22
N ASP A 118 13.32 -2.21 -14.81
CA ASP A 118 13.31 -3.30 -13.85
C ASP A 118 12.82 -2.84 -12.46
N ALA A 119 13.23 -1.64 -12.01
CA ALA A 119 12.74 -1.06 -10.77
C ALA A 119 11.23 -0.74 -10.83
N ILE A 120 10.75 -0.19 -11.95
CA ILE A 120 9.33 0.08 -12.20
C ILE A 120 8.54 -1.23 -12.19
N LYS A 121 9.03 -2.26 -12.89
CA LYS A 121 8.39 -3.58 -12.93
C LYS A 121 8.27 -4.18 -11.54
N GLY A 122 9.35 -4.13 -10.74
CA GLY A 122 9.33 -4.61 -9.36
C GLY A 122 8.30 -3.88 -8.48
N ALA A 123 8.18 -2.56 -8.63
CA ALA A 123 7.16 -1.78 -7.92
C ALA A 123 5.74 -2.15 -8.35
N ASN A 124 5.50 -2.29 -9.66
CA ASN A 124 4.21 -2.67 -10.22
C ASN A 124 3.75 -4.04 -9.71
N GLU A 125 4.64 -5.03 -9.65
CA GLU A 125 4.33 -6.36 -9.09
C GLU A 125 3.95 -6.30 -7.60
N VAL A 126 4.54 -5.37 -6.83
CA VAL A 126 4.13 -5.13 -5.44
C VAL A 126 2.76 -4.48 -5.39
N PHE A 127 2.50 -3.47 -6.22
CA PHE A 127 1.22 -2.76 -6.22
C PHE A 127 0.07 -3.65 -6.67
N GLU A 128 0.28 -4.53 -7.65
CA GLU A 128 -0.72 -5.53 -8.08
C GLU A 128 -1.09 -6.47 -6.93
N LYS A 129 -0.12 -6.96 -6.15
CA LYS A 129 -0.39 -7.78 -4.95
C LYS A 129 -1.18 -7.02 -3.89
N LEU A 130 -0.87 -5.73 -3.68
CA LEU A 130 -1.62 -4.89 -2.74
C LEU A 130 -3.06 -4.66 -3.23
N VAL A 131 -3.25 -4.34 -4.52
CA VAL A 131 -4.57 -4.14 -5.14
C VAL A 131 -5.44 -5.40 -5.01
N ASP A 132 -4.89 -6.57 -5.30
CA ASP A 132 -5.59 -7.84 -5.18
C ASP A 132 -6.07 -8.10 -3.75
N ALA A 133 -5.18 -7.90 -2.78
CA ALA A 133 -5.49 -8.10 -1.37
C ALA A 133 -6.55 -7.11 -0.86
N ILE A 134 -6.39 -5.82 -1.18
CA ILE A 134 -7.32 -4.76 -0.81
C ILE A 134 -8.69 -4.97 -1.45
N THR A 135 -8.75 -5.44 -2.70
CA THR A 135 -10.01 -5.73 -3.39
C THR A 135 -10.81 -6.83 -2.66
N LYS A 136 -10.13 -7.86 -2.17
CA LYS A 136 -10.76 -8.94 -1.39
C LYS A 136 -11.23 -8.45 -0.03
N LEU A 137 -10.43 -7.64 0.66
CA LEU A 137 -10.82 -6.99 1.91
C LEU A 137 -12.07 -6.11 1.72
N ALA A 138 -12.12 -5.35 0.63
CA ALA A 138 -13.30 -4.57 0.28
C ALA A 138 -14.54 -5.45 0.08
N GLY A 139 -14.38 -6.61 -0.54
CA GLY A 139 -15.47 -7.56 -0.77
C GLY A 139 -16.12 -8.07 0.52
N VAL A 140 -15.31 -8.45 1.51
CA VAL A 140 -15.80 -9.03 2.78
C VAL A 140 -16.25 -7.99 3.82
N THR A 141 -16.12 -6.69 3.50
CA THR A 141 -16.54 -5.56 4.34
C THR A 141 -17.63 -4.70 3.68
N ASN A 142 -18.27 -5.17 2.60
CA ASN A 142 -19.21 -4.40 1.79
C ASN A 142 -20.69 -4.55 2.20
N ASP A 143 -20.98 -4.60 3.50
CA ASP A 143 -22.36 -4.70 4.02
C ASP A 143 -22.96 -3.30 4.26
N SER A 144 -23.91 -2.89 3.42
CA SER A 144 -24.54 -1.57 3.48
C SER A 144 -25.75 -1.49 4.41
N ALA A 145 -26.24 -2.62 4.94
CA ALA A 145 -27.39 -2.67 5.82
C ALA A 145 -26.99 -2.54 7.29
N THR A 146 -25.86 -3.13 7.66
CA THR A 146 -25.44 -3.28 9.05
C THR A 146 -24.50 -2.16 9.48
N ASP A 147 -24.73 -1.65 10.70
CA ASP A 147 -23.84 -0.66 11.32
C ASP A 147 -22.47 -1.27 11.61
N ILE A 148 -21.43 -0.45 11.54
CA ILE A 148 -20.13 -0.82 12.11
C ILE A 148 -20.29 -0.97 13.62
N GLY A 149 -19.77 -2.08 14.14
CA GLY A 149 -19.93 -2.43 15.55
C GLY A 149 -21.38 -2.75 15.91
N ASP A 150 -22.18 -3.30 14.99
CA ASP A 150 -23.54 -3.72 15.27
C ASP A 150 -23.63 -4.46 16.61
N THR A 151 -24.63 -4.07 17.41
CA THR A 151 -24.69 -4.40 18.82
C THR A 151 -26.11 -4.82 19.15
N ALA A 152 -26.25 -6.02 19.71
CA ALA A 152 -27.48 -6.53 20.25
C ALA A 152 -27.87 -5.74 21.50
N SER A 153 -29.02 -5.08 21.46
CA SER A 153 -29.62 -4.44 22.63
C SER A 153 -30.23 -5.49 23.54
N ALA A 154 -29.68 -5.65 24.75
CA ALA A 154 -30.12 -6.64 25.74
C ALA A 154 -30.15 -8.08 25.19
N GLY A 155 -29.21 -8.42 24.31
CA GLY A 155 -29.14 -9.73 23.66
C GLY A 155 -27.71 -10.27 23.59
N ALA A 156 -27.59 -11.54 23.22
CA ALA A 156 -26.30 -12.21 23.07
C ALA A 156 -25.44 -11.59 21.95
N ALA A 157 -24.13 -11.77 22.07
CA ALA A 157 -23.23 -11.53 20.95
C ALA A 157 -23.48 -12.58 19.84
N VAL A 158 -23.16 -12.27 18.59
CA VAL A 158 -23.31 -13.18 17.45
C VAL A 158 -21.98 -13.31 16.75
N ALA A 159 -21.48 -14.53 16.54
CA ALA A 159 -20.22 -14.78 15.85
C ALA A 159 -20.14 -14.08 14.48
N ALA A 160 -18.95 -13.62 14.11
CA ALA A 160 -18.70 -13.14 12.76
C ALA A 160 -18.68 -14.31 11.77
N ASP A 161 -18.94 -14.00 10.50
CA ASP A 161 -18.78 -14.96 9.42
C ASP A 161 -17.32 -15.41 9.31
N LYS A 162 -17.09 -16.72 9.44
CA LYS A 162 -15.75 -17.29 9.46
C LYS A 162 -14.97 -17.01 8.17
N ASN A 163 -15.61 -17.15 7.02
CA ASN A 163 -14.95 -16.98 5.72
C ASN A 163 -14.51 -15.52 5.50
N SER A 164 -15.32 -14.57 5.95
CA SER A 164 -14.99 -13.15 5.94
C SER A 164 -13.78 -12.86 6.83
N VAL A 165 -13.75 -13.41 8.04
CA VAL A 165 -12.61 -13.25 8.96
C VAL A 165 -11.34 -13.93 8.43
N ASP A 166 -11.45 -15.15 7.89
CA ASP A 166 -10.34 -15.85 7.22
C ASP A 166 -9.73 -15.02 6.09
N THR A 167 -10.59 -14.41 5.27
CA THR A 167 -10.16 -13.54 4.18
C THR A 167 -9.40 -12.34 4.73
N VAL A 168 -9.91 -11.69 5.78
CA VAL A 168 -9.19 -10.57 6.42
C VAL A 168 -7.81 -11.01 6.90
N ILE A 169 -7.71 -12.10 7.64
CA ILE A 169 -6.44 -12.61 8.17
C ILE A 169 -5.45 -12.92 7.04
N ALA A 170 -5.91 -13.64 6.01
CA ALA A 170 -5.07 -14.04 4.88
C ALA A 170 -4.55 -12.86 4.06
N GLU A 171 -5.41 -11.88 3.78
CA GLU A 171 -5.03 -10.73 2.96
C GLU A 171 -4.21 -9.70 3.75
N VAL A 172 -4.47 -9.52 5.07
CA VAL A 172 -3.57 -8.75 5.96
C VAL A 172 -2.17 -9.35 5.95
N LYS A 173 -2.05 -10.67 6.06
CA LYS A 173 -0.74 -11.35 6.01
C LYS A 173 0.00 -11.06 4.70
N LYS A 174 -0.67 -11.14 3.55
CA LYS A 174 -0.03 -10.86 2.25
C LYS A 174 0.45 -9.41 2.12
N ILE A 175 -0.29 -8.46 2.69
CA ILE A 175 0.08 -7.04 2.66
C ILE A 175 1.31 -6.79 3.54
N LEU A 176 1.36 -7.41 4.72
CA LEU A 176 2.53 -7.35 5.59
C LEU A 176 3.76 -7.98 4.92
N ASP A 177 3.60 -9.16 4.30
CA ASP A 177 4.69 -9.81 3.55
C ASP A 177 5.20 -8.93 2.39
N ALA A 178 4.31 -8.25 1.67
CA ALA A 178 4.67 -7.33 0.59
C ALA A 178 5.41 -6.09 1.11
N ALA A 179 4.98 -5.57 2.26
CA ALA A 179 5.63 -4.45 2.93
C ALA A 179 7.05 -4.80 3.39
N GLU A 180 7.22 -5.94 4.07
CA GLU A 180 8.53 -6.41 4.54
C GLU A 180 9.51 -6.65 3.39
N LYS A 181 9.07 -7.30 2.30
CA LYS A 181 9.87 -7.47 1.07
C LYS A 181 10.24 -6.14 0.41
N SER A 182 9.44 -5.10 0.63
CA SER A 182 9.72 -3.75 0.17
C SER A 182 10.67 -2.98 1.10
N GLY A 183 11.10 -3.56 2.22
CA GLY A 183 11.97 -2.93 3.22
C GLY A 183 11.21 -2.07 4.23
N VAL A 184 9.90 -2.27 4.38
CA VAL A 184 9.10 -1.61 5.43
C VAL A 184 9.18 -2.45 6.70
N LYS A 185 9.59 -1.81 7.79
CA LYS A 185 9.55 -2.42 9.12
C LYS A 185 8.10 -2.47 9.61
N VAL A 186 7.60 -3.68 9.84
CA VAL A 186 6.34 -3.94 10.55
C VAL A 186 6.67 -4.10 12.04
N GLU A 187 6.07 -3.26 12.88
CA GLU A 187 6.29 -3.33 14.32
C GLU A 187 5.32 -4.33 14.96
N LYS A 188 5.79 -5.07 15.97
CA LYS A 188 4.94 -5.99 16.73
C LYS A 188 4.02 -5.28 17.72
N GLY A 189 4.35 -4.05 18.11
CA GLY A 189 3.67 -3.30 19.16
C GLY A 189 3.72 -3.98 20.54
N ASN A 190 3.01 -3.39 21.50
CA ASN A 190 2.80 -3.99 22.81
C ASN A 190 1.45 -4.72 22.86
N ALA A 191 1.48 -6.06 22.94
CA ALA A 191 0.26 -6.86 22.99
C ALA A 191 -0.60 -6.60 24.25
N GLY A 192 0.04 -6.20 25.35
CA GLY A 192 -0.61 -6.03 26.64
C GLY A 192 -0.74 -7.33 27.43
N SER A 193 -1.68 -7.36 28.36
CA SER A 193 -1.92 -8.46 29.30
C SER A 193 -3.20 -9.23 28.98
N PRO A 194 -3.34 -10.48 29.43
CA PRO A 194 -4.58 -11.24 29.28
C PRO A 194 -5.80 -10.51 29.86
N VAL A 195 -6.95 -10.65 29.19
CA VAL A 195 -8.23 -10.12 29.66
C VAL A 195 -9.14 -11.29 30.00
N ALA A 196 -9.43 -11.46 31.30
CA ALA A 196 -10.24 -12.57 31.79
C ALA A 196 -11.75 -12.34 31.60
N ALA A 197 -12.50 -13.44 31.42
CA ALA A 197 -13.95 -13.46 31.37
C ALA A 197 -14.54 -13.91 32.72
N SER A 198 -14.29 -13.12 33.78
CA SER A 198 -14.68 -13.50 35.14
C SER A 198 -16.16 -13.25 35.42
N ASN A 199 -16.73 -12.19 34.84
CA ASN A 199 -18.10 -11.74 35.09
C ASN A 199 -18.77 -11.27 33.80
N SER A 200 -20.11 -11.24 33.79
CA SER A 200 -20.90 -10.68 32.69
C SER A 200 -20.69 -9.17 32.52
N THR A 201 -20.15 -8.48 33.52
CA THR A 201 -19.82 -7.06 33.48
C THR A 201 -18.42 -6.78 32.94
N ASP A 202 -17.66 -7.78 32.50
CA ASP A 202 -16.31 -7.61 31.95
C ASP A 202 -16.34 -7.31 30.44
N ALA A 203 -15.26 -6.70 29.93
CA ALA A 203 -15.16 -6.29 28.52
C ALA A 203 -15.38 -7.46 27.53
N THR A 204 -14.96 -8.67 27.91
CA THR A 204 -15.12 -9.89 27.10
C THR A 204 -16.57 -10.29 26.89
N ALA A 205 -17.48 -9.92 27.80
CA ALA A 205 -18.89 -10.24 27.67
C ALA A 205 -19.51 -9.51 26.47
N VAL A 206 -19.07 -8.28 26.18
CA VAL A 206 -19.51 -7.53 25.00
C VAL A 206 -19.18 -8.27 23.71
N LEU A 207 -18.03 -8.94 23.68
CA LEU A 207 -17.59 -9.66 22.50
C LEU A 207 -18.24 -11.05 22.37
N ALA A 208 -18.38 -11.79 23.48
CA ALA A 208 -18.58 -13.24 23.44
C ALA A 208 -19.62 -13.79 24.43
N ALA A 209 -20.47 -12.95 25.06
CA ALA A 209 -21.53 -13.45 25.95
C ALA A 209 -22.69 -14.12 25.19
N ASN A 210 -23.19 -15.24 25.71
CA ASN A 210 -24.37 -15.95 25.17
C ASN A 210 -25.71 -15.36 25.65
N ALA A 211 -25.65 -14.30 26.44
CA ALA A 211 -26.76 -13.50 26.93
C ALA A 211 -26.36 -12.02 26.83
N ALA A 212 -27.24 -11.12 27.27
CA ALA A 212 -26.90 -9.71 27.38
C ALA A 212 -25.64 -9.54 28.25
N ALA A 213 -24.65 -8.81 27.73
CA ALA A 213 -23.54 -8.31 28.54
C ALA A 213 -24.11 -7.50 29.71
N GLY A 214 -23.51 -7.68 30.87
CA GLY A 214 -23.90 -6.99 32.10
C GLY A 214 -23.61 -5.51 32.05
N ALA A 215 -24.29 -4.75 32.90
CA ALA A 215 -24.05 -3.31 33.03
C ALA A 215 -22.57 -3.03 33.30
N ASN A 216 -22.06 -1.95 32.73
CA ASN A 216 -20.66 -1.51 32.75
C ASN A 216 -19.68 -2.35 31.92
N ALA A 217 -20.13 -3.38 31.19
CA ALA A 217 -19.26 -4.12 30.28
C ALA A 217 -18.83 -3.26 29.07
N GLY A 218 -19.72 -2.41 28.56
CA GLY A 218 -19.45 -1.50 27.44
C GLY A 218 -18.33 -0.49 27.72
N PRO A 219 -18.41 0.29 28.82
CA PRO A 219 -17.33 1.18 29.24
C PRO A 219 -16.00 0.46 29.43
N LYS A 220 -15.98 -0.71 30.08
CA LYS A 220 -14.75 -1.52 30.21
C LYS A 220 -14.20 -1.93 28.85
N LEU A 221 -15.04 -2.29 27.88
CA LEU A 221 -14.56 -2.58 26.54
C LEU A 221 -13.90 -1.36 25.90
N ALA A 222 -14.50 -0.18 26.03
CA ALA A 222 -13.91 1.05 25.52
C ALA A 222 -12.52 1.31 26.14
N ASP A 223 -12.38 1.09 27.45
CA ASP A 223 -11.09 1.18 28.14
C ASP A 223 -10.06 0.18 27.58
N GLU A 224 -10.44 -1.09 27.39
CA GLU A 224 -9.53 -2.10 26.83
C GLU A 224 -9.14 -1.80 25.38
N VAL A 225 -10.09 -1.35 24.56
CA VAL A 225 -9.80 -0.89 23.19
C VAL A 225 -8.88 0.32 23.20
N SER A 226 -9.03 1.25 24.14
CA SER A 226 -8.17 2.44 24.24
C SER A 226 -6.71 2.08 24.55
N LYS A 227 -6.49 1.09 25.43
CA LYS A 227 -5.15 0.58 25.82
C LYS A 227 -4.46 -0.22 24.72
N ALA A 228 -5.22 -0.86 23.84
CA ALA A 228 -4.67 -1.73 22.81
C ALA A 228 -3.76 -0.96 21.85
N ASP A 229 -2.54 -1.47 21.66
CA ASP A 229 -1.60 -0.97 20.66
C ASP A 229 -2.07 -1.38 19.24
N PRO A 230 -2.30 -0.42 18.34
CA PRO A 230 -2.72 -0.71 16.97
C PRO A 230 -1.76 -1.62 16.18
N TRP A 231 -0.43 -1.52 16.39
CA TRP A 231 0.53 -2.41 15.75
C TRP A 231 0.40 -3.84 16.27
N ALA A 232 0.20 -4.00 17.58
CA ALA A 232 -0.05 -5.31 18.15
C ALA A 232 -1.37 -5.90 17.65
N MET A 233 -2.42 -5.09 17.46
CA MET A 233 -3.68 -5.57 16.89
C MET A 233 -3.48 -6.17 15.48
N ILE A 234 -2.71 -5.52 14.61
CA ILE A 234 -2.41 -6.04 13.27
C ILE A 234 -1.56 -7.32 13.34
N ASP A 235 -0.56 -7.38 14.22
CA ASP A 235 0.25 -8.57 14.48
C ASP A 235 -0.63 -9.75 14.94
N LYS A 236 -1.55 -9.50 15.88
CA LYS A 236 -2.54 -10.50 16.33
C LYS A 236 -3.46 -10.97 15.22
N ILE A 237 -3.95 -10.06 14.37
CA ILE A 237 -4.80 -10.45 13.22
C ILE A 237 -4.02 -11.39 12.28
N LYS A 238 -2.80 -11.01 11.89
CA LYS A 238 -1.95 -11.78 10.97
C LYS A 238 -1.73 -13.22 11.43
N ASP A 239 -1.52 -13.43 12.72
CA ASP A 239 -1.16 -14.74 13.27
C ASP A 239 -2.35 -15.50 13.91
N SER A 240 -3.54 -14.90 13.90
CA SER A 240 -4.72 -15.52 14.50
C SER A 240 -5.25 -16.72 13.72
N LYS A 241 -5.84 -17.65 14.46
CA LYS A 241 -6.59 -18.78 13.91
C LYS A 241 -8.08 -18.47 13.92
N THR A 242 -8.86 -19.27 13.20
CA THR A 242 -10.32 -19.19 13.19
C THR A 242 -10.91 -20.54 13.57
N THR A 243 -10.97 -20.86 14.86
CA THR A 243 -11.63 -22.08 15.31
C THR A 243 -13.11 -21.79 15.55
N ALA A 244 -13.97 -22.21 14.61
CA ALA A 244 -15.42 -22.15 14.79
C ALA A 244 -15.85 -23.20 15.84
N GLY A 245 -16.78 -22.81 16.71
CA GLY A 245 -17.27 -23.64 17.80
C GLY A 245 -17.48 -22.85 19.09
N ASN A 246 -17.93 -23.55 20.13
CA ASN A 246 -18.24 -22.92 21.41
C ASN A 246 -16.98 -22.39 22.09
N LEU A 247 -17.03 -21.12 22.50
CA LEU A 247 -16.00 -20.52 23.33
C LEU A 247 -16.17 -20.93 24.79
N SER A 248 -15.07 -21.35 25.43
CA SER A 248 -15.03 -21.67 26.86
C SER A 248 -14.65 -20.44 27.68
N GLN A 249 -15.32 -20.23 28.82
CA GLN A 249 -15.09 -19.07 29.68
C GLN A 249 -13.64 -18.96 30.20
N ASN A 250 -13.04 -20.09 30.61
CA ASN A 250 -11.74 -20.10 31.31
C ASN A 250 -10.53 -20.08 30.37
N ASN A 251 -10.76 -20.11 29.06
CA ASN A 251 -9.70 -20.07 28.07
C ASN A 251 -9.43 -18.63 27.63
N HIS A 252 -8.19 -18.40 27.21
CA HIS A 252 -7.77 -17.16 26.60
C HIS A 252 -7.48 -17.41 25.12
N TYR A 253 -8.30 -16.82 24.25
CA TYR A 253 -8.26 -17.07 22.81
C TYR A 253 -7.56 -15.94 22.05
N ASP A 254 -7.11 -16.26 20.84
CA ASP A 254 -6.61 -15.27 19.87
C ASP A 254 -7.75 -14.47 19.22
N ALA A 255 -7.37 -13.39 18.52
CA ALA A 255 -8.33 -12.46 17.92
C ALA A 255 -9.34 -13.13 16.97
N GLY A 256 -8.86 -13.99 16.06
CA GLY A 256 -9.67 -14.66 15.06
C GLY A 256 -10.64 -15.67 15.67
N THR A 257 -10.20 -16.46 16.66
CA THR A 257 -11.03 -17.45 17.34
C THR A 257 -12.12 -16.76 18.15
N LEU A 258 -11.81 -15.64 18.81
CA LEU A 258 -12.81 -14.83 19.50
C LEU A 258 -13.84 -14.22 18.54
N ALA A 259 -13.42 -13.79 17.35
CA ALA A 259 -14.32 -13.16 16.38
C ALA A 259 -15.35 -14.15 15.82
N VAL A 260 -14.91 -15.38 15.49
CA VAL A 260 -15.75 -16.42 14.83
C VAL A 260 -16.35 -17.44 15.80
N GLY A 261 -15.90 -17.44 17.05
CA GLY A 261 -16.36 -18.38 18.07
C GLY A 261 -17.80 -18.11 18.50
N THR A 262 -18.54 -19.19 18.76
CA THR A 262 -19.93 -19.13 19.22
C THR A 262 -19.95 -18.85 20.73
N PRO A 263 -20.63 -17.77 21.16
CA PRO A 263 -20.87 -17.51 22.57
C PRO A 263 -21.58 -18.67 23.28
N ASN A 264 -20.99 -19.16 24.37
CA ASN A 264 -21.58 -20.28 25.14
C ASN A 264 -21.64 -20.02 26.66
N HIS A 265 -21.21 -18.85 27.13
CA HIS A 265 -21.23 -18.47 28.55
C HIS A 265 -21.64 -17.00 28.73
N ALA A 266 -22.28 -16.67 29.84
CA ALA A 266 -22.79 -15.32 30.12
C ALA A 266 -21.67 -14.29 30.31
N ASN A 267 -20.48 -14.73 30.72
CA ASN A 267 -19.31 -13.87 30.94
C ASN A 267 -18.46 -13.69 29.67
N GLY A 268 -18.83 -14.39 28.60
CA GLY A 268 -18.01 -14.53 27.40
C GLY A 268 -16.81 -15.44 27.61
N ALA A 269 -15.75 -15.17 26.85
CA ALA A 269 -14.49 -15.92 26.88
C ALA A 269 -13.30 -14.97 26.96
N GLY A 270 -12.23 -15.42 27.63
CA GLY A 270 -11.04 -14.61 27.84
C GLY A 270 -10.30 -14.32 26.53
N ALA A 271 -9.60 -13.19 26.49
CA ALA A 271 -8.69 -12.83 25.40
C ALA A 271 -7.24 -12.96 25.86
N ALA A 272 -6.39 -13.53 25.01
CA ALA A 272 -4.98 -13.74 25.32
C ALA A 272 -4.25 -12.45 25.68
N THR A 273 -4.64 -11.33 25.07
CA THR A 273 -4.10 -10.00 25.38
C THR A 273 -5.15 -8.89 25.14
N ASN A 274 -4.88 -7.65 25.59
CA ASN A 274 -5.69 -6.48 25.24
C ASN A 274 -5.78 -6.29 23.71
N ALA A 275 -4.66 -6.51 23.01
CA ALA A 275 -4.61 -6.44 21.54
C ALA A 275 -5.48 -7.53 20.89
N ASP A 276 -5.48 -8.76 21.42
CA ASP A 276 -6.35 -9.84 20.92
C ASP A 276 -7.84 -9.49 21.08
N LEU A 277 -8.23 -8.92 22.24
CA LEU A 277 -9.60 -8.47 22.48
C LEU A 277 -10.01 -7.38 21.49
N ALA A 278 -9.21 -6.32 21.38
CA ALA A 278 -9.52 -5.18 20.51
C ALA A 278 -9.51 -5.59 19.02
N ALA A 279 -8.58 -6.45 18.61
CA ALA A 279 -8.55 -7.00 17.26
C ALA A 279 -9.77 -7.85 16.94
N ALA A 280 -10.21 -8.71 17.86
CA ALA A 280 -11.43 -9.51 17.69
C ALA A 280 -12.68 -8.62 17.56
N VAL A 281 -12.75 -7.55 18.36
CA VAL A 281 -13.82 -6.55 18.28
C VAL A 281 -13.81 -5.86 16.92
N ALA A 282 -12.63 -5.45 16.42
CA ALA A 282 -12.49 -4.86 15.09
C ALA A 282 -12.96 -5.84 13.99
N LEU A 283 -12.48 -7.08 14.00
CA LEU A 283 -12.87 -8.14 13.05
C LEU A 283 -14.39 -8.31 13.03
N LYS A 284 -15.02 -8.41 14.20
CA LYS A 284 -16.47 -8.60 14.34
C LYS A 284 -17.28 -7.35 13.95
N ALA A 285 -16.74 -6.17 14.20
CA ALA A 285 -17.38 -4.91 13.87
C ALA A 285 -17.40 -4.65 12.36
N MET A 286 -16.36 -5.04 11.62
CA MET A 286 -16.22 -4.74 10.19
C MET A 286 -16.63 -5.88 9.24
N THR A 287 -16.64 -7.15 9.69
CA THR A 287 -17.01 -8.30 8.85
C THR A 287 -18.47 -8.74 9.05
N THR A 288 -18.99 -9.50 8.09
CA THR A 288 -20.40 -9.95 8.03
C THR A 288 -20.82 -10.74 9.28
N SER A 289 -22.13 -10.70 9.60
CA SER A 289 -22.80 -11.45 10.69
C SER A 289 -22.42 -11.11 12.13
N GLY A 290 -21.25 -10.52 12.37
CA GLY A 290 -20.77 -10.21 13.72
C GLY A 290 -21.74 -9.30 14.47
N LYS A 291 -21.98 -9.56 15.76
CA LYS A 291 -22.73 -8.66 16.62
C LYS A 291 -22.13 -8.63 18.01
N LEU A 292 -21.90 -7.43 18.54
CA LEU A 292 -21.51 -7.21 19.92
C LEU A 292 -22.74 -7.30 20.83
N SER A 293 -22.54 -7.41 22.14
CA SER A 293 -23.60 -7.47 23.14
C SER A 293 -23.52 -6.26 24.07
N ALA A 294 -24.65 -5.64 24.38
CA ALA A 294 -24.71 -4.57 25.35
C ALA A 294 -26.01 -4.62 26.14
N THR A 295 -26.01 -4.00 27.31
CA THR A 295 -27.25 -3.53 27.93
C THR A 295 -27.89 -2.44 27.04
N ALA A 296 -29.21 -2.27 27.14
CA ALA A 296 -29.95 -1.36 26.25
C ALA A 296 -29.45 0.09 26.30
N ASN A 297 -28.97 0.56 27.45
CA ASN A 297 -28.45 1.91 27.65
C ASN A 297 -26.97 2.08 27.25
N GLU A 298 -26.26 1.01 26.88
CA GLU A 298 -24.83 1.04 26.54
C GLU A 298 -24.54 0.80 25.06
N VAL A 299 -25.57 0.52 24.25
CA VAL A 299 -25.46 0.19 22.81
C VAL A 299 -24.62 1.22 22.04
N VAL A 300 -24.86 2.52 22.28
CA VAL A 300 -24.13 3.59 21.58
C VAL A 300 -22.64 3.58 21.94
N GLY A 301 -22.31 3.38 23.23
CA GLY A 301 -20.93 3.30 23.69
C GLY A 301 -20.19 2.08 23.14
N VAL A 302 -20.86 0.93 23.09
CA VAL A 302 -20.30 -0.29 22.51
C VAL A 302 -20.06 -0.15 21.00
N LYS A 303 -21.00 0.44 20.26
CA LYS A 303 -20.79 0.77 18.84
C LYS A 303 -19.58 1.68 18.65
N ALA A 304 -19.44 2.71 19.47
CA ALA A 304 -18.29 3.61 19.42
C ALA A 304 -16.96 2.89 19.72
N ALA A 305 -16.93 1.96 20.70
CA ALA A 305 -15.76 1.13 20.97
C ALA A 305 -15.42 0.23 19.76
N GLY A 306 -16.43 -0.35 19.11
CA GLY A 306 -16.27 -1.11 17.86
C GLY A 306 -15.65 -0.27 16.74
N VAL A 307 -16.19 0.93 16.50
CA VAL A 307 -15.65 1.90 15.52
C VAL A 307 -14.21 2.29 15.86
N SER A 308 -13.90 2.54 17.13
CA SER A 308 -12.54 2.86 17.56
C SER A 308 -11.57 1.70 17.29
N ALA A 309 -11.98 0.46 17.53
CA ALA A 309 -11.16 -0.72 17.25
C ALA A 309 -10.90 -0.87 15.75
N VAL A 310 -11.92 -0.67 14.90
CA VAL A 310 -11.77 -0.70 13.43
C VAL A 310 -10.80 0.38 12.96
N ASN A 311 -10.94 1.63 13.41
CA ASN A 311 -10.03 2.70 13.01
C ASN A 311 -8.58 2.48 13.47
N LYS A 312 -8.35 1.85 14.64
CA LYS A 312 -6.99 1.48 15.06
C LYS A 312 -6.33 0.50 14.09
N VAL A 313 -7.05 -0.55 13.69
CA VAL A 313 -6.60 -1.53 12.69
C VAL A 313 -6.34 -0.83 11.35
N LEU A 314 -7.31 -0.09 10.83
CA LEU A 314 -7.20 0.59 9.54
C LEU A 314 -6.07 1.63 9.53
N GLY A 315 -5.89 2.41 10.59
CA GLY A 315 -4.84 3.43 10.65
C GLY A 315 -3.43 2.87 10.53
N VAL A 316 -3.13 1.74 11.18
CA VAL A 316 -1.82 1.08 11.01
C VAL A 316 -1.70 0.42 9.65
N PHE A 317 -2.77 -0.21 9.18
CA PHE A 317 -2.82 -0.84 7.87
C PHE A 317 -2.54 0.18 6.74
N ASP A 318 -3.18 1.33 6.81
CA ASP A 318 -3.00 2.48 5.92
C ASP A 318 -1.57 3.00 5.94
N LEU A 319 -0.99 3.14 7.14
CA LEU A 319 0.41 3.54 7.31
C LEU A 319 1.38 2.56 6.64
N ILE A 320 1.13 1.26 6.76
CA ILE A 320 1.97 0.21 6.16
C ILE A 320 1.89 0.29 4.63
N ILE A 321 0.70 0.42 4.06
CA ILE A 321 0.53 0.56 2.60
C ILE A 321 1.25 1.81 2.11
N ARG A 322 1.07 2.95 2.79
CA ARG A 322 1.73 4.22 2.42
C ARG A 322 3.25 4.11 2.43
N LYS A 323 3.82 3.51 3.48
CA LYS A 323 5.27 3.26 3.58
C LYS A 323 5.74 2.31 2.47
N THR A 324 4.95 1.29 2.13
CA THR A 324 5.28 0.32 1.08
C THR A 324 5.34 0.98 -0.28
N VAL A 325 4.36 1.83 -0.59
CA VAL A 325 4.35 2.59 -1.85
C VAL A 325 5.51 3.56 -1.91
N ALA A 326 5.70 4.38 -0.87
CA ALA A 326 6.80 5.33 -0.81
C ALA A 326 8.16 4.65 -1.01
N ARG A 327 8.41 3.51 -0.35
CA ARG A 327 9.66 2.75 -0.52
C ARG A 327 9.88 2.25 -1.94
N ASN A 328 8.84 1.81 -2.64
CA ASN A 328 8.99 1.35 -4.02
C ASN A 328 9.19 2.52 -4.97
N LEU A 329 8.47 3.64 -4.79
CA LEU A 329 8.70 4.85 -5.58
C LEU A 329 10.11 5.44 -5.35
N ASP A 330 10.61 5.40 -4.12
CA ASP A 330 11.99 5.82 -3.80
C ASP A 330 13.03 4.98 -4.55
N LYS A 331 12.86 3.65 -4.64
CA LYS A 331 13.78 2.79 -5.42
C LYS A 331 13.83 3.18 -6.89
N ILE A 332 12.68 3.46 -7.49
CA ILE A 332 12.63 3.90 -8.89
C ILE A 332 13.31 5.26 -9.03
N ARG A 333 13.04 6.20 -8.11
CA ARG A 333 13.70 7.50 -8.10
C ARG A 333 15.21 7.38 -8.03
N GLU A 334 15.76 6.49 -7.19
CA GLU A 334 17.20 6.26 -7.12
C GLU A 334 17.73 5.70 -8.45
N ALA A 335 17.05 4.74 -9.08
CA ALA A 335 17.44 4.23 -10.39
C ALA A 335 17.47 5.34 -11.47
N VAL A 336 16.50 6.27 -11.44
CA VAL A 336 16.41 7.37 -12.40
C VAL A 336 17.58 8.35 -12.28
N LYS A 337 18.12 8.56 -11.08
CA LYS A 337 19.31 9.40 -10.88
C LYS A 337 20.55 8.81 -11.55
N GLU A 338 20.56 7.51 -11.80
CA GLU A 338 21.69 6.79 -12.40
C GLU A 338 21.60 6.72 -13.93
N ILE A 339 20.57 7.32 -14.56
CA ILE A 339 20.47 7.40 -16.02
C ILE A 339 21.66 8.19 -16.58
N GLN A 340 22.39 7.57 -17.51
CA GLN A 340 23.57 8.18 -18.13
C GLN A 340 23.28 8.62 -19.56
N TYR A 341 24.00 9.64 -19.99
CA TYR A 341 24.02 10.07 -21.39
C TYR A 341 24.86 9.10 -22.22
N SER A 342 24.39 8.76 -23.42
CA SER A 342 25.12 7.94 -24.39
C SER A 342 25.08 8.59 -25.77
N GLU A 343 26.25 8.71 -26.40
CA GLU A 343 26.37 9.14 -27.79
C GLU A 343 26.31 7.93 -28.71
N THR A 344 25.21 7.80 -29.46
CA THR A 344 25.27 7.01 -30.69
C THR A 344 26.06 7.82 -31.72
N THR A 345 27.36 7.62 -31.77
CA THR A 345 28.17 8.11 -32.88
C THR A 345 27.67 7.42 -34.14
N GLY A 346 26.91 8.14 -34.97
CA GLY A 346 26.58 7.67 -36.32
C GLY A 346 27.89 7.32 -37.02
N THR A 347 28.07 6.05 -37.33
CA THR A 347 29.19 5.54 -38.13
C THR A 347 29.10 6.15 -39.52
N ASN A 348 29.67 7.33 -39.70
CA ASN A 348 30.12 7.80 -41.02
C ASN A 348 31.41 7.07 -41.40
N THR A 349 31.37 5.73 -41.42
CA THR A 349 32.40 4.95 -42.11
C THR A 349 32.02 4.95 -43.59
N GLN A 350 32.31 6.04 -44.29
CA GLN A 350 32.53 5.92 -45.73
C GLN A 350 33.85 5.17 -45.90
N ASP A 351 33.77 3.84 -45.98
CA ASP A 351 34.82 3.03 -46.58
C ASP A 351 34.99 3.51 -48.02
N ILE A 352 36.00 4.35 -48.24
CA ILE A 352 36.48 4.67 -49.57
C ILE A 352 37.21 3.41 -50.04
N GLN A 353 36.46 2.49 -50.66
CA GLN A 353 37.03 1.44 -51.50
C GLN A 353 37.79 2.12 -52.65
N SER A 354 39.11 2.21 -52.50
CA SER A 354 40.02 2.55 -53.59
C SER A 354 40.10 1.37 -54.55
N THR A 355 39.27 1.38 -55.59
CA THR A 355 39.48 0.58 -56.81
C THR A 355 40.74 1.10 -57.51
N ALA A 356 41.88 0.46 -57.25
CA ALA A 356 43.08 0.62 -58.05
C ALA A 356 43.07 -0.43 -59.18
N THR A 357 42.61 -0.01 -60.36
CA THR A 357 42.90 -0.68 -61.62
C THR A 357 44.27 -0.25 -62.11
N LYS A 358 45.22 -1.17 -62.20
CA LYS A 358 46.22 -1.25 -63.27
C LYS A 358 46.89 -2.61 -63.27
#